data_AF-A0A0U3FFI8-F1
#
_entry.id   AF-A0A0U3FFI8-F1
#
_cell.length_a   1.000
_cell.length_b   1.000
_cell.length_c   1.000
_cell.angle_alpha   90.00
_cell.angle_beta   90.00
_cell.angle_gamma   90.00
#
_symmetry.space_group_name_H-M   'P 1'
#
loop_
_entity.id
_entity.type
_entity.pdbx_description
1 polymer ?
#
loop_
_entity_poly.entity_id
_entity_poly.type
_entity_poly.pdbx_seq_one_letter_code
_entity_poly.pdbx_strand_id
1 'polypeptide(L)'
;MIRPLSKRRTVPAVLGILLSLGMVLAGLAPAQAANYLRIGGSGSSWAGNALQDWIARVGAQGVTVDYENKGSSTGRKEFADQMKQFAVSEIPYTGDTADPRDNSMPGFAYGMLPVVAGGTAFMYNLKAGSSRMTSLKLSQPAIAKVFTGQVTRWNDPIITADNPGVALPDATINVVVRSDGSGATAQFTLWLLRQYPADYAKLCAVTGCDPQHATSFYPTQGLKNFVAQNGSQGVTTYSANNQFTINYDEYSYAQGIGFPVAQVKNAAGFYTLPTEHAVAVALTQASINQDKGSANYLSQDLSKVYGYKDPRTYPMSAYSYMIVPTQATNALNPAQGATLGFFANYALCEGQRPMGQLGYSPLPMNLVLAGMEQIRKIPGVDQDTIRKMDQTRDSVSGGSAPACNNPTFKPGDSPSANQLVRSAPFDKACDAACQVPWRGADAAVNQGPAGATAAAGAEVPAGTAEVTDLADAGAAAVDPASEAAACDPDSGTCTAVAAGAASGVAGQLTPVTTTLASSRGWGQPQNLLLIIGGLVGLLVLVPPLTAGALARRARSKRGTKA
;
A
#
# COMPACT_ATOMS: atom_id res chain seq x y z
N MET A 1 67.70 -51.08 -46.98
CA MET A 1 67.11 -49.74 -46.74
C MET A 1 65.63 -49.90 -46.44
N ILE A 2 65.25 -49.81 -45.17
CA ILE A 2 63.90 -50.04 -44.66
C ILE A 2 63.50 -48.79 -43.88
N ARG A 3 62.47 -48.06 -44.33
CA ARG A 3 61.83 -46.97 -43.56
C ARG A 3 60.55 -47.50 -42.92
N PRO A 4 60.40 -47.49 -41.58
CA PRO A 4 59.14 -47.82 -40.95
C PRO A 4 58.20 -46.61 -40.92
N LEU A 5 56.93 -46.88 -41.21
CA LEU A 5 55.82 -45.93 -41.16
C LEU A 5 55.53 -45.49 -39.72
N SER A 6 55.47 -44.18 -39.48
CA SER A 6 55.01 -43.63 -38.20
C SER A 6 53.52 -43.92 -37.96
N LYS A 7 53.21 -44.64 -36.87
CA LYS A 7 51.85 -44.76 -36.34
C LYS A 7 51.52 -43.47 -35.58
N ARG A 8 50.52 -42.73 -36.08
CA ARG A 8 49.97 -41.53 -35.44
C ARG A 8 49.33 -41.89 -34.10
N ARG A 9 49.80 -41.18 -33.07
CA ARG A 9 49.17 -40.98 -31.76
C ARG A 9 47.83 -40.24 -31.93
N THR A 10 46.69 -40.90 -31.73
CA THR A 10 45.39 -40.20 -31.58
C THR A 10 44.42 -41.00 -30.71
N VAL A 11 44.86 -41.49 -29.54
CA VAL A 11 43.96 -42.16 -28.57
C VAL A 11 43.96 -41.53 -27.16
N PRO A 12 45.00 -40.85 -26.63
CA PRO A 12 44.93 -40.38 -25.24
C PRO A 12 44.19 -39.04 -25.04
N ALA A 13 43.89 -38.28 -26.11
CA ALA A 13 43.32 -36.93 -25.98
C ALA A 13 41.79 -36.91 -25.72
N VAL A 14 41.07 -37.97 -26.09
CA VAL A 14 39.59 -38.01 -25.95
C VAL A 14 39.20 -38.41 -24.52
N LEU A 15 40.02 -39.19 -23.83
CA LEU A 15 39.73 -39.64 -22.46
C LEU A 15 39.95 -38.52 -21.42
N GLY A 16 40.93 -37.63 -21.65
CA GLY A 16 41.20 -36.49 -20.76
C GLY A 16 40.08 -35.43 -20.76
N ILE A 17 39.45 -35.19 -21.92
CA ILE A 17 38.38 -34.19 -22.07
C ILE A 17 37.07 -34.64 -21.38
N LEU A 18 36.77 -35.95 -21.42
CA LEU A 18 35.58 -36.51 -20.77
C LEU A 18 35.70 -36.51 -19.23
N LEU A 19 36.91 -36.72 -18.69
CA LEU A 19 37.17 -36.63 -17.25
C LEU A 19 37.16 -35.19 -16.72
N SER A 20 37.64 -34.21 -17.50
CA SER A 20 37.53 -32.79 -17.12
C SER A 20 36.11 -32.23 -17.19
N LEU A 21 35.26 -32.76 -18.09
CA LEU A 21 33.86 -32.33 -18.18
C LEU A 21 32.99 -32.89 -17.04
N GLY A 22 33.31 -34.09 -16.53
CA GLY A 22 32.64 -34.67 -15.37
C GLY A 22 32.90 -33.92 -14.06
N MET A 23 34.10 -33.36 -13.87
CA MET A 23 34.42 -32.56 -12.66
C MET A 23 33.80 -31.16 -12.66
N VAL A 24 33.49 -30.57 -13.82
CA VAL A 24 32.79 -29.28 -13.90
C VAL A 24 31.29 -29.43 -13.58
N LEU A 25 30.70 -30.60 -13.85
CA LEU A 25 29.29 -30.90 -13.53
C LEU A 25 29.06 -31.32 -12.07
N ALA A 26 30.08 -31.77 -11.35
CA ALA A 26 29.97 -32.19 -9.94
C ALA A 26 29.96 -31.02 -8.94
N GLY A 27 30.27 -29.79 -9.37
CA GLY A 27 30.27 -28.58 -8.53
C GLY A 27 28.99 -27.76 -8.57
N LEU A 28 28.04 -28.10 -9.45
CA LEU A 28 26.72 -27.49 -9.49
C LEU A 28 25.81 -28.27 -8.53
N ALA A 29 25.83 -27.90 -7.25
CA ALA A 29 24.71 -28.26 -6.38
C ALA A 29 23.42 -27.80 -7.08
N PRO A 30 22.39 -28.64 -7.22
CA PRO A 30 21.11 -28.18 -7.75
C PRO A 30 20.70 -26.98 -6.92
N ALA A 31 20.46 -25.84 -7.56
CA ALA A 31 19.80 -24.73 -6.91
C ALA A 31 18.47 -25.28 -6.41
N GLN A 32 18.37 -25.53 -5.10
CA GLN A 32 17.10 -25.88 -4.48
C GLN A 32 16.21 -24.66 -4.68
N ALA A 33 15.34 -24.70 -5.67
CA ALA A 33 14.22 -23.78 -5.72
C ALA A 33 13.47 -23.99 -4.40
N ALA A 34 13.42 -22.95 -3.57
CA ALA A 34 12.60 -22.98 -2.38
C ALA A 34 11.16 -23.26 -2.84
N ASN A 35 10.63 -24.44 -2.52
CA ASN A 35 9.27 -24.82 -2.85
C ASN A 35 8.33 -24.10 -1.88
N TYR A 36 8.10 -22.81 -2.12
CA TYR A 36 7.13 -22.02 -1.38
C TYR A 36 5.72 -22.52 -1.69
N LEU A 37 5.01 -22.97 -0.66
CA LEU A 37 3.60 -23.37 -0.77
C LEU A 37 2.72 -22.14 -0.89
N ARG A 38 1.58 -22.30 -1.56
CA ARG A 38 0.55 -21.26 -1.68
C ARG A 38 -0.02 -20.89 -0.31
N ILE A 39 -0.18 -19.59 -0.09
CA ILE A 39 -0.84 -19.01 1.10
C ILE A 39 -1.96 -18.07 0.66
N GLY A 40 -2.97 -17.90 1.52
CA GLY A 40 -4.09 -17.00 1.31
C GLY A 40 -4.29 -16.07 2.50
N GLY A 41 -4.63 -14.82 2.20
CA GLY A 41 -5.03 -13.82 3.17
C GLY A 41 -6.26 -13.05 2.73
N SER A 42 -6.80 -12.23 3.64
CA SER A 42 -7.88 -11.31 3.34
C SER A 42 -7.88 -10.13 4.30
N GLY A 43 -8.66 -9.10 3.97
CA GLY A 43 -8.95 -8.01 4.89
C GLY A 43 -8.91 -6.64 4.21
N SER A 44 -8.10 -5.76 4.78
CA SER A 44 -7.95 -4.35 4.41
C SER A 44 -7.88 -4.15 2.90
N SER A 45 -8.86 -3.40 2.39
CA SER A 45 -8.78 -2.76 1.08
C SER A 45 -7.92 -1.50 1.12
N TRP A 46 -7.75 -0.86 2.29
CA TRP A 46 -6.86 0.29 2.47
C TRP A 46 -5.41 -0.07 2.10
N ALA A 47 -4.93 -1.26 2.47
CA ALA A 47 -3.60 -1.78 2.10
C ALA A 47 -3.58 -2.50 0.74
N GLY A 48 -4.72 -2.57 0.04
CA GLY A 48 -4.94 -3.46 -1.09
C GLY A 48 -3.98 -3.22 -2.25
N ASN A 49 -3.75 -1.96 -2.64
CA ASN A 49 -2.88 -1.64 -3.78
C ASN A 49 -1.41 -2.00 -3.51
N ALA A 50 -0.91 -1.80 -2.28
CA ALA A 50 0.42 -2.24 -1.88
C ALA A 50 0.55 -3.77 -1.91
N LEU A 51 -0.43 -4.50 -1.36
CA LEU A 51 -0.45 -5.96 -1.38
C LEU A 51 -0.45 -6.51 -2.81
N GLN A 52 -1.25 -5.94 -3.71
CA GLN A 52 -1.29 -6.40 -5.10
C GLN A 52 0.05 -6.21 -5.82
N ASP A 53 0.75 -5.09 -5.60
CA ASP A 53 2.10 -4.89 -6.13
C ASP A 53 3.08 -5.94 -5.57
N TRP A 54 3.04 -6.20 -4.26
CA TRP A 54 3.92 -7.21 -3.66
C TRP A 54 3.62 -8.62 -4.15
N ILE A 55 2.35 -9.01 -4.22
CA ILE A 55 1.89 -10.30 -4.71
C ILE A 55 2.39 -10.54 -6.13
N ALA A 56 2.27 -9.53 -7.02
CA ALA A 56 2.78 -9.63 -8.39
C ALA A 56 4.31 -9.83 -8.42
N ARG A 57 5.06 -9.13 -7.57
CA ARG A 57 6.54 -9.20 -7.52
C ARG A 57 7.07 -10.49 -6.90
N VAL A 58 6.42 -11.04 -5.89
CA VAL A 58 6.80 -12.34 -5.32
C VAL A 58 6.31 -13.49 -6.22
N GLY A 59 5.21 -13.30 -6.94
CA GLY A 59 4.75 -14.19 -8.01
C GLY A 59 5.80 -14.41 -9.09
N ALA A 60 6.49 -13.33 -9.51
CA ALA A 60 7.63 -13.41 -10.42
C ALA A 60 8.83 -14.21 -9.85
N GLN A 61 8.87 -14.45 -8.54
CA GLN A 61 9.87 -15.26 -7.83
C GLN A 61 9.37 -16.68 -7.52
N GLY A 62 8.20 -17.06 -8.04
CA GLY A 62 7.60 -18.38 -7.83
C GLY A 62 6.76 -18.52 -6.56
N VAL A 63 6.52 -17.43 -5.82
CA VAL A 63 5.70 -17.44 -4.60
C VAL A 63 4.25 -17.10 -4.94
N THR A 64 3.32 -17.98 -4.55
CA THR A 64 1.90 -17.75 -4.81
C THR A 64 1.19 -17.29 -3.55
N VAL A 65 0.63 -16.08 -3.59
CA VAL A 65 -0.15 -15.47 -2.51
C VAL A 65 -1.51 -15.05 -3.06
N ASP A 66 -2.59 -15.52 -2.44
CA ASP A 66 -3.93 -15.00 -2.69
C ASP A 66 -4.28 -13.95 -1.66
N TYR A 67 -4.89 -12.85 -2.09
CA TYR A 67 -5.40 -11.85 -1.18
C TYR A 67 -6.75 -11.30 -1.62
N GLU A 68 -7.70 -11.26 -0.68
CA GLU A 68 -9.05 -10.77 -0.90
C GLU A 68 -9.30 -9.46 -0.13
N ASN A 69 -9.51 -8.37 -0.88
CA ASN A 69 -9.89 -7.07 -0.35
C ASN A 69 -11.36 -7.10 0.12
N LYS A 70 -11.62 -7.44 1.38
CA LYS A 70 -12.96 -7.63 1.96
C LYS A 70 -13.32 -6.70 3.12
N GLY A 71 -12.44 -5.76 3.45
CA GLY A 71 -12.54 -4.93 4.65
C GLY A 71 -11.86 -5.61 5.86
N SER A 72 -11.29 -4.78 6.71
CA SER A 72 -10.40 -5.19 7.81
C SER A 72 -11.11 -6.06 8.85
N SER A 73 -12.38 -5.78 9.15
CA SER A 73 -13.20 -6.61 10.05
C SER A 73 -13.47 -8.00 9.47
N THR A 74 -13.78 -8.10 8.17
CA THR A 74 -13.97 -9.40 7.51
C THR A 74 -12.68 -10.22 7.52
N GLY A 75 -11.54 -9.60 7.20
CA GLY A 75 -10.24 -10.29 7.24
C GLY A 75 -9.88 -10.79 8.63
N ARG A 76 -10.08 -9.97 9.65
CA ARG A 76 -9.92 -10.39 11.06
C ARG A 76 -10.80 -11.59 11.41
N LYS A 77 -12.05 -11.58 10.98
CA LYS A 77 -12.96 -12.71 11.19
C LYS A 77 -12.47 -13.98 10.49
N GLU A 78 -12.14 -13.90 9.20
CA GLU A 78 -11.65 -15.06 8.44
C GLU A 78 -10.33 -15.62 8.99
N PHE A 79 -9.45 -14.77 9.54
CA PHE A 79 -8.24 -15.21 10.23
C PHE A 79 -8.56 -15.91 11.56
N ALA A 80 -9.42 -15.31 12.40
CA ALA A 80 -9.83 -15.89 13.68
C ALA A 80 -10.50 -17.26 13.49
N ASP A 81 -11.32 -17.38 12.44
CA ASP A 81 -12.03 -18.61 12.05
C ASP A 81 -11.11 -19.60 11.29
N GLN A 82 -9.81 -19.30 11.12
CA GLN A 82 -8.82 -20.12 10.41
C GLN A 82 -9.20 -20.46 8.95
N MET A 83 -9.94 -19.56 8.28
CA MET A 83 -10.24 -19.67 6.84
C MET A 83 -9.09 -19.18 5.98
N LYS A 84 -8.28 -18.25 6.49
CA LYS A 84 -7.09 -17.68 5.85
C LYS A 84 -5.87 -17.83 6.74
N GLN A 85 -4.69 -17.93 6.13
CA GLN A 85 -3.42 -18.10 6.84
C GLN A 85 -2.96 -16.80 7.52
N PHE A 86 -3.33 -15.65 6.95
CA PHE A 86 -3.03 -14.33 7.49
C PHE A 86 -4.17 -13.36 7.19
N ALA A 87 -4.21 -12.24 7.90
CA ALA A 87 -5.06 -11.11 7.55
C ALA A 87 -4.25 -9.83 7.45
N VAL A 88 -4.78 -8.81 6.79
CA VAL A 88 -4.27 -7.45 6.89
C VAL A 88 -5.37 -6.54 7.41
N SER A 89 -5.06 -5.74 8.42
CA SER A 89 -6.05 -4.94 9.14
C SER A 89 -5.38 -3.73 9.79
N GLU A 90 -6.13 -2.65 9.97
CA GLU A 90 -5.77 -1.47 10.74
C GLU A 90 -6.38 -1.51 12.15
N ILE A 91 -7.27 -2.48 12.38
CA ILE A 91 -8.03 -2.68 13.60
C ILE A 91 -7.34 -3.80 14.41
N PRO A 92 -6.95 -3.57 15.67
CA PRO A 92 -6.50 -4.63 16.55
C PRO A 92 -7.68 -5.43 17.12
N TYR A 93 -7.41 -6.62 17.64
CA TYR A 93 -8.44 -7.47 18.27
C TYR A 93 -8.91 -6.98 19.64
N THR A 94 -8.06 -6.24 20.35
CA THR A 94 -8.30 -5.83 21.74
C THR A 94 -7.85 -4.41 22.00
N GLY A 95 -8.32 -3.86 23.11
CA GLY A 95 -7.89 -2.57 23.63
C GLY A 95 -8.78 -1.40 23.20
N ASP A 96 -8.34 -0.18 23.49
CA ASP A 96 -9.12 1.06 23.29
C ASP A 96 -9.29 1.44 21.82
N THR A 97 -8.52 0.81 20.95
CA THR A 97 -8.52 1.01 19.50
C THR A 97 -9.21 -0.11 18.73
N ALA A 98 -9.69 -1.15 19.42
CA ALA A 98 -10.54 -2.17 18.82
C ALA A 98 -11.98 -1.65 18.65
N ASP A 99 -12.70 -2.18 17.66
CA ASP A 99 -14.13 -1.93 17.54
C ASP A 99 -14.88 -2.91 18.46
N PRO A 100 -15.62 -2.43 19.49
CA PRO A 100 -16.37 -3.31 20.38
C PRO A 100 -17.50 -4.09 19.68
N ARG A 101 -17.92 -3.68 18.47
CA ARG A 101 -18.90 -4.39 17.64
C ARG A 101 -18.28 -5.54 16.85
N ASP A 102 -16.97 -5.53 16.64
CA ASP A 102 -16.22 -6.59 15.98
C ASP A 102 -15.63 -7.56 17.02
N ASN A 103 -16.46 -8.51 17.44
CA ASN A 103 -16.14 -9.49 18.48
C ASN A 103 -15.33 -10.70 17.98
N SER A 104 -14.84 -10.68 16.74
CA SER A 104 -13.96 -11.73 16.23
C SER A 104 -12.70 -11.82 17.09
N MET A 105 -12.27 -13.03 17.47
CA MET A 105 -11.06 -13.25 18.27
C MET A 105 -10.41 -14.59 17.90
N PRO A 106 -9.10 -14.64 17.60
CA PRO A 106 -8.41 -15.90 17.35
C PRO A 106 -8.35 -16.77 18.60
N GLY A 107 -8.72 -18.04 18.48
CA GLY A 107 -8.56 -19.05 19.53
C GLY A 107 -7.12 -19.62 19.65
N PHE A 108 -6.13 -18.91 19.10
CA PHE A 108 -4.73 -19.36 18.99
C PHE A 108 -3.78 -18.16 19.08
N ALA A 109 -2.50 -18.39 19.39
CA ALA A 109 -1.51 -17.32 19.49
C ALA A 109 -1.24 -16.68 18.12
N TYR A 110 -1.24 -15.34 18.09
CA TYR A 110 -1.00 -14.53 16.90
C TYR A 110 -0.09 -13.34 17.20
N GLY A 111 0.42 -12.72 16.15
CA GLY A 111 1.18 -11.48 16.17
C GLY A 111 0.61 -10.48 15.18
N MET A 112 0.80 -9.20 15.45
CA MET A 112 0.48 -8.10 14.55
C MET A 112 1.78 -7.37 14.21
N LEU A 113 2.12 -7.27 12.93
CA LEU A 113 3.30 -6.54 12.46
C LEU A 113 2.90 -5.41 11.53
N PRO A 114 3.43 -4.19 11.69
CA PRO A 114 3.26 -3.12 10.71
C PRO A 114 3.78 -3.58 9.35
N VAL A 115 3.04 -3.36 8.25
CA VAL A 115 3.51 -3.75 6.89
C VAL A 115 3.41 -2.63 5.86
N VAL A 116 2.40 -1.77 5.94
CA VAL A 116 2.19 -0.66 4.99
C VAL A 116 1.93 0.62 5.77
N ALA A 117 2.61 1.71 5.43
CA ALA A 117 2.30 3.06 5.92
C ALA A 117 1.61 3.89 4.83
N GLY A 118 0.74 4.80 5.24
CA GLY A 118 -0.03 5.64 4.32
C GLY A 118 -0.76 6.76 5.06
N GLY A 119 -1.33 7.67 4.29
CA GLY A 119 -2.16 8.76 4.81
C GLY A 119 -3.63 8.56 4.44
N THR A 120 -4.54 8.66 5.41
CA THR A 120 -5.96 8.79 5.12
C THR A 120 -6.19 10.12 4.43
N ALA A 121 -6.43 10.08 3.12
CA ALA A 121 -6.60 11.23 2.26
C ALA A 121 -8.07 11.63 2.16
N PHE A 122 -8.29 12.91 1.83
CA PHE A 122 -9.62 13.47 1.63
C PHE A 122 -9.84 13.81 0.18
N MET A 123 -10.17 12.81 -0.63
CA MET A 123 -10.48 13.03 -2.05
C MET A 123 -11.79 13.79 -2.18
N TYR A 124 -11.82 14.75 -3.10
CA TYR A 124 -13.01 15.58 -3.32
C TYR A 124 -13.25 15.82 -4.81
N ASN A 125 -14.51 16.07 -5.15
CA ASN A 125 -14.95 16.44 -6.49
C ASN A 125 -15.70 17.76 -6.43
N LEU A 126 -14.94 18.86 -6.35
CA LEU A 126 -15.49 20.21 -6.20
C LEU A 126 -15.19 21.04 -7.43
N LYS A 127 -16.19 21.77 -7.92
CA LYS A 127 -15.99 22.85 -8.89
C LYS A 127 -16.01 24.19 -8.18
N ALA A 128 -15.08 25.06 -8.55
CA ALA A 128 -15.12 26.48 -8.19
C ALA A 128 -15.20 27.26 -9.51
N GLY A 129 -16.33 27.92 -9.75
CA GLY A 129 -16.67 28.45 -11.08
C GLY A 129 -16.84 27.32 -12.12
N SER A 130 -16.21 27.48 -13.29
CA SER A 130 -16.31 26.51 -14.39
C SER A 130 -15.31 25.35 -14.33
N SER A 131 -14.34 25.41 -13.42
CA SER A 131 -13.22 24.46 -13.36
C SER A 131 -13.26 23.59 -12.10
N ARG A 132 -12.74 22.37 -12.20
CA ARG A 132 -12.50 21.50 -11.04
C ARG A 132 -11.41 22.13 -10.17
N MET A 133 -11.69 22.25 -8.88
CA MET A 133 -10.70 22.69 -7.90
C MET A 133 -9.68 21.57 -7.66
N THR A 134 -8.39 21.90 -7.67
CA THR A 134 -7.29 20.93 -7.51
C THR A 134 -6.38 21.20 -6.31
N SER A 135 -6.67 22.27 -5.56
CA SER A 135 -5.86 22.76 -4.44
C SER A 135 -6.70 23.13 -3.22
N LEU A 136 -7.72 22.34 -2.89
CA LEU A 136 -8.53 22.54 -1.69
C LEU A 136 -7.65 22.38 -0.44
N LYS A 137 -7.74 23.35 0.45
CA LYS A 137 -7.12 23.33 1.77
C LYS A 137 -8.19 23.09 2.83
N LEU A 138 -7.94 22.19 3.75
CA LEU A 138 -8.84 21.93 4.88
C LEU A 138 -8.04 21.86 6.18
N SER A 139 -8.52 22.56 7.19
CA SER A 139 -8.08 22.36 8.55
C SER A 139 -8.70 21.09 9.14
N GLN A 140 -8.00 20.49 10.10
CA GLN A 140 -8.48 19.33 10.84
C GLN A 140 -9.87 19.57 11.50
N PRO A 141 -10.18 20.73 12.11
CA PRO A 141 -11.53 21.02 12.60
C PRO A 141 -12.59 21.09 11.50
N ALA A 142 -12.26 21.61 10.30
CA ALA A 142 -13.19 21.62 9.17
C ALA A 142 -13.53 20.20 8.73
N ILE A 143 -12.53 19.32 8.62
CA ILE A 143 -12.70 17.90 8.32
C ILE A 143 -13.62 17.24 9.35
N ALA A 144 -13.32 17.42 10.65
CA ALA A 144 -14.13 16.82 11.71
C ALA A 144 -15.61 17.24 11.62
N LYS A 145 -15.88 18.52 11.37
CA LYS A 145 -17.25 19.04 11.25
C LYS A 145 -17.97 18.60 9.97
N VAL A 146 -17.26 18.46 8.85
CA VAL A 146 -17.85 17.94 7.59
C VAL A 146 -18.31 16.50 7.80
N PHE A 147 -17.44 15.64 8.30
CA PHE A 147 -17.76 14.23 8.44
C PHE A 147 -18.72 13.94 9.61
N THR A 148 -18.78 14.80 10.64
CA THR A 148 -19.81 14.69 11.68
C THR A 148 -21.14 15.35 11.31
N GLY A 149 -21.29 15.85 10.07
CA GLY A 149 -22.52 16.41 9.53
C GLY A 149 -22.87 17.82 10.03
N GLN A 150 -21.95 18.49 10.74
CA GLN A 150 -22.14 19.84 11.28
C GLN A 150 -21.91 20.92 10.22
N VAL A 151 -21.03 20.65 9.25
CA VAL A 151 -20.79 21.51 8.08
C VAL A 151 -21.33 20.79 6.86
N THR A 152 -22.31 21.38 6.20
CA THR A 152 -23.07 20.73 5.13
C THR A 152 -22.95 21.43 3.78
N ARG A 153 -22.24 22.57 3.70
CA ARG A 153 -22.08 23.36 2.48
C ARG A 153 -20.63 23.77 2.26
N TRP A 154 -20.22 23.83 0.99
CA TRP A 154 -18.83 24.10 0.61
C TRP A 154 -18.36 25.53 0.89
N ASN A 155 -19.28 26.50 0.91
CA ASN A 155 -19.01 27.90 1.26
C ASN A 155 -19.09 28.19 2.78
N ASP A 156 -19.13 27.17 3.63
CA ASP A 156 -19.14 27.36 5.08
C ASP A 156 -17.94 28.22 5.54
N PRO A 157 -18.13 29.16 6.50
CA PRO A 157 -17.06 30.00 7.02
C PRO A 157 -15.79 29.26 7.43
N ILE A 158 -15.90 28.03 7.97
CA ILE A 158 -14.71 27.28 8.39
C ILE A 158 -13.88 26.78 7.20
N ILE A 159 -14.52 26.45 6.08
CA ILE A 159 -13.85 25.99 4.86
C ILE A 159 -13.31 27.19 4.08
N THR A 160 -14.09 28.27 3.96
CA THR A 160 -13.67 29.49 3.26
C THR A 160 -12.48 30.18 3.93
N ALA A 161 -12.39 30.13 5.28
CA ALA A 161 -11.23 30.63 6.02
C ALA A 161 -9.91 29.92 5.64
N ASP A 162 -9.96 28.64 5.27
CA ASP A 162 -8.79 27.87 4.83
C ASP A 162 -8.44 28.13 3.35
N ASN A 163 -9.32 28.77 2.58
CA ASN A 163 -9.19 28.98 1.13
C ASN A 163 -9.39 30.46 0.74
N PRO A 164 -8.58 31.40 1.27
CA PRO A 164 -8.74 32.82 1.00
C PRO A 164 -8.59 33.12 -0.49
N GLY A 165 -9.45 34.00 -1.00
CA GLY A 165 -9.45 34.40 -2.42
C GLY A 165 -10.09 33.39 -3.37
N VAL A 166 -10.61 32.26 -2.87
CA VAL A 166 -11.39 31.30 -3.66
C VAL A 166 -12.87 31.45 -3.35
N ALA A 167 -13.68 31.75 -4.38
CA ALA A 167 -15.13 31.74 -4.26
C ALA A 167 -15.64 30.28 -4.28
N LEU A 168 -15.75 29.67 -3.10
CA LEU A 168 -16.32 28.34 -2.95
C LEU A 168 -17.82 28.37 -3.24
N PRO A 169 -18.37 27.36 -3.94
CA PRO A 169 -19.76 27.37 -4.35
C PRO A 169 -20.69 27.22 -3.13
N ASP A 170 -21.85 27.85 -3.22
CA ASP A 170 -22.99 27.53 -2.35
C ASP A 170 -23.60 26.18 -2.77
N ALA A 171 -22.84 25.10 -2.63
CA ALA A 171 -23.30 23.73 -2.90
C ALA A 171 -23.27 22.86 -1.63
N THR A 172 -24.26 21.97 -1.51
CA THR A 172 -24.29 20.92 -0.49
C THR A 172 -23.09 19.99 -0.61
N ILE A 173 -22.50 19.62 0.52
CA ILE A 173 -21.43 18.61 0.60
C ILE A 173 -22.08 17.23 0.64
N ASN A 174 -21.70 16.37 -0.32
CA ASN A 174 -22.07 14.97 -0.36
C ASN A 174 -20.94 14.13 0.24
N VAL A 175 -21.08 13.71 1.48
CA VAL A 175 -20.05 12.94 2.17
C VAL A 175 -20.15 11.47 1.75
N VAL A 176 -19.04 10.90 1.28
CA VAL A 176 -18.96 9.49 0.90
C VAL A 176 -18.13 8.75 1.93
N VAL A 177 -18.73 7.72 2.52
CA VAL A 177 -18.14 6.92 3.60
C VAL A 177 -18.12 5.45 3.23
N ARG A 178 -17.45 4.64 4.05
CA ARG A 178 -17.35 3.19 3.87
C ARG A 178 -18.60 2.49 4.41
N SER A 179 -19.16 1.55 3.64
CA SER A 179 -20.28 0.71 4.06
C SER A 179 -19.85 -0.57 4.78
N ASP A 180 -18.62 -1.04 4.52
CA ASP A 180 -18.04 -2.25 5.09
C ASP A 180 -17.28 -1.98 6.41
N GLY A 181 -17.00 -3.06 7.16
CA GLY A 181 -16.16 -3.02 8.35
C GLY A 181 -14.71 -2.70 7.98
N SER A 182 -14.41 -1.40 7.95
CA SER A 182 -13.26 -0.80 7.29
C SER A 182 -12.24 -0.30 8.29
N GLY A 183 -10.96 -0.63 8.04
CA GLY A 183 -9.87 -0.03 8.80
C GLY A 183 -9.65 1.46 8.51
N ALA A 184 -10.00 1.95 7.32
CA ALA A 184 -9.98 3.39 7.04
C ALA A 184 -10.97 4.14 7.95
N THR A 185 -12.15 3.57 8.14
CA THR A 185 -13.16 4.07 9.08
C THR A 185 -12.66 4.00 10.52
N ALA A 186 -12.04 2.88 10.92
CA ALA A 186 -11.50 2.74 12.27
C ALA A 186 -10.41 3.78 12.58
N GLN A 187 -9.49 4.01 11.65
CA GLN A 187 -8.47 5.05 11.79
C GLN A 187 -9.09 6.45 11.85
N PHE A 188 -10.07 6.75 10.98
CA PHE A 188 -10.73 8.05 10.92
C PHE A 188 -11.55 8.35 12.19
N THR A 189 -12.34 7.39 12.65
CA THR A 189 -13.14 7.55 13.87
C THR A 189 -12.27 7.54 15.13
N LEU A 190 -11.14 6.83 15.15
CA LEU A 190 -10.16 6.93 16.24
C LEU A 190 -9.53 8.32 16.30
N TRP A 191 -9.20 8.92 15.15
CA TRP A 191 -8.73 10.29 15.09
C TRP A 191 -9.80 11.28 15.57
N LEU A 192 -11.07 11.13 15.15
CA LEU A 192 -12.18 11.93 15.66
C LEU A 192 -12.34 11.81 17.17
N LEU A 193 -12.34 10.58 17.70
CA LEU A 193 -12.46 10.31 19.13
C LEU A 193 -11.35 10.99 19.93
N ARG A 194 -10.10 10.93 19.43
CA ARG A 194 -8.93 11.45 20.16
C ARG A 194 -8.71 12.95 20.00
N GLN A 195 -8.95 13.50 18.83
CA GLN A 195 -8.65 14.91 18.51
C GLN A 195 -9.89 15.81 18.59
N TYR A 196 -11.07 15.28 18.32
CA TYR A 196 -12.34 16.01 18.23
C TYR A 196 -13.47 15.30 18.99
N PRO A 197 -13.28 14.93 20.28
CA PRO A 197 -14.24 14.12 21.03
C PRO A 197 -15.63 14.76 21.10
N ALA A 198 -15.71 16.10 21.16
CA ALA A 198 -16.99 16.81 21.17
C ALA A 198 -17.75 16.69 19.83
N ASP A 199 -17.04 16.70 18.70
CA ASP A 199 -17.65 16.53 17.38
C ASP A 199 -18.03 15.06 17.15
N TYR A 200 -17.19 14.12 17.59
CA TYR A 200 -17.52 12.69 17.56
C TYR A 200 -18.75 12.35 18.43
N ALA A 201 -18.85 12.95 19.62
CA ALA A 201 -20.02 12.77 20.49
C ALA A 201 -21.31 13.27 19.83
N LYS A 202 -21.27 14.36 19.05
CA LYS A 202 -22.44 14.84 18.28
C LYS A 202 -22.85 13.89 17.17
N LEU A 203 -21.87 13.32 16.45
CA LEU A 203 -22.13 12.25 15.48
C LEU A 203 -22.87 11.09 16.16
N CYS A 204 -22.34 10.60 17.28
CA CYS A 204 -22.94 9.49 18.02
C CYS A 204 -24.31 9.81 18.64
N ALA A 205 -24.55 11.05 19.05
CA ALA A 205 -25.88 11.47 19.51
C ALA A 205 -26.95 11.37 18.41
N VAL A 206 -26.57 11.57 17.14
CA VAL A 206 -27.49 11.46 16.00
C VAL A 206 -27.62 10.01 15.52
N THR A 207 -26.51 9.29 15.46
CA THR A 207 -26.47 7.97 14.80
C THR A 207 -26.65 6.79 15.75
N GLY A 208 -26.53 7.01 17.06
CA GLY A 208 -26.55 5.96 18.08
C GLY A 208 -25.23 5.19 18.21
N CYS A 209 -24.10 5.68 17.67
CA CYS A 209 -22.80 5.08 17.96
C CYS A 209 -22.35 5.30 19.41
N ASP A 210 -21.32 4.56 19.83
CA ASP A 210 -20.69 4.76 21.13
C ASP A 210 -19.69 5.92 21.07
N PRO A 211 -19.89 7.02 21.80
CA PRO A 211 -18.98 8.16 21.80
C PRO A 211 -17.65 7.89 22.51
N GLN A 212 -17.48 6.75 23.18
CA GLN A 212 -16.27 6.38 23.91
C GLN A 212 -15.34 5.45 23.12
N HIS A 213 -15.82 4.89 22.00
CA HIS A 213 -15.06 3.91 21.21
C HIS A 213 -15.04 4.30 19.73
N ALA A 214 -13.91 4.06 19.09
CA ALA A 214 -13.80 4.14 17.63
C ALA A 214 -14.56 2.97 16.99
N THR A 215 -14.82 3.06 15.68
CA THR A 215 -15.52 1.99 14.98
C THR A 215 -15.07 1.80 13.54
N SER A 216 -15.13 0.56 13.05
CA SER A 216 -14.89 0.20 11.66
C SER A 216 -16.12 0.33 10.76
N PHE A 217 -17.31 0.49 11.32
CA PHE A 217 -18.56 0.66 10.56
C PHE A 217 -19.07 2.10 10.70
N TYR A 218 -18.89 2.92 9.67
CA TYR A 218 -19.22 4.35 9.78
C TYR A 218 -20.72 4.52 10.02
N PRO A 219 -21.12 5.25 11.07
CA PRO A 219 -22.52 5.37 11.39
C PRO A 219 -23.16 6.47 10.52
N THR A 220 -24.18 6.12 9.74
CA THR A 220 -24.84 7.04 8.78
C THR A 220 -26.29 7.34 9.15
N GLN A 221 -26.84 6.64 10.14
CA GLN A 221 -28.22 6.75 10.56
C GLN A 221 -28.54 8.20 10.99
N GLY A 222 -29.60 8.78 10.42
CA GLY A 222 -30.01 10.15 10.71
C GLY A 222 -29.16 11.25 10.09
N LEU A 223 -28.05 10.93 9.42
CA LEU A 223 -27.25 11.92 8.69
C LEU A 223 -27.84 12.18 7.30
N LYS A 224 -27.85 13.46 6.90
CA LYS A 224 -28.28 13.89 5.57
C LYS A 224 -27.07 14.08 4.66
N ASN A 225 -27.20 13.72 3.38
CA ASN A 225 -26.14 13.85 2.37
C ASN A 225 -24.90 12.98 2.64
N PHE A 226 -25.12 11.81 3.27
CA PHE A 226 -24.11 10.77 3.43
C PHE A 226 -24.46 9.59 2.52
N VAL A 227 -23.47 9.10 1.78
CA VAL A 227 -23.59 7.90 0.94
C VAL A 227 -22.52 6.91 1.35
N ALA A 228 -22.91 5.67 1.60
CA ALA A 228 -21.98 4.61 1.93
C ALA A 228 -21.64 3.79 0.67
N GLN A 229 -20.36 3.48 0.48
CA GLN A 229 -19.87 2.64 -0.62
C GLN A 229 -18.93 1.56 -0.09
N ASN A 230 -18.94 0.40 -0.75
CA ASN A 230 -18.15 -0.74 -0.32
C ASN A 230 -16.70 -0.63 -0.79
N GLY A 231 -15.76 -0.73 0.15
CA GLY A 231 -14.33 -0.77 -0.13
C GLY A 231 -13.74 0.55 -0.64
N SER A 232 -12.41 0.65 -0.59
CA SER A 232 -11.68 1.85 -1.02
C SER A 232 -11.91 2.21 -2.49
N GLN A 233 -12.02 1.21 -3.37
CA GLN A 233 -12.33 1.43 -4.78
C GLN A 233 -13.75 2.00 -4.97
N GLY A 234 -14.75 1.48 -4.25
CA GLY A 234 -16.13 1.92 -4.39
C GLY A 234 -16.32 3.38 -3.97
N VAL A 235 -15.76 3.75 -2.82
CA VAL A 235 -15.77 5.13 -2.30
C VAL A 235 -15.08 6.09 -3.28
N THR A 236 -13.90 5.71 -3.78
CA THR A 236 -13.12 6.53 -4.72
C THR A 236 -13.85 6.70 -6.05
N THR A 237 -14.32 5.61 -6.67
CA THR A 237 -15.03 5.67 -7.96
C THR A 237 -16.33 6.46 -7.86
N TYR A 238 -17.10 6.29 -6.78
CA TYR A 238 -18.33 7.06 -6.58
C TYR A 238 -18.04 8.55 -6.47
N SER A 239 -17.02 8.93 -5.69
CA SER A 239 -16.65 10.34 -5.51
C SER A 239 -16.15 10.98 -6.80
N ALA A 240 -15.36 10.25 -7.60
CA ALA A 240 -14.87 10.73 -8.90
C ALA A 240 -16.01 11.05 -9.88
N ASN A 241 -17.10 10.27 -9.84
CA ASN A 241 -18.21 10.38 -10.78
C ASN A 241 -19.34 11.32 -10.31
N ASN A 242 -19.33 11.74 -9.05
CA ASN A 242 -20.39 12.58 -8.48
C ASN A 242 -19.83 13.90 -7.97
N GLN A 243 -20.42 15.01 -8.42
CA GLN A 243 -20.00 16.35 -8.02
C GLN A 243 -20.34 16.66 -6.56
N PHE A 244 -19.59 17.60 -6.01
CA PHE A 244 -19.69 18.11 -4.65
C PHE A 244 -19.46 17.04 -3.58
N THR A 245 -18.74 15.97 -3.93
CA THR A 245 -18.41 14.90 -3.01
C THR A 245 -17.10 15.15 -2.28
N ILE A 246 -17.00 14.59 -1.07
CA ILE A 246 -15.76 14.41 -0.32
C ILE A 246 -15.79 13.05 0.37
N ASN A 247 -14.66 12.36 0.38
CA ASN A 247 -14.51 11.08 1.06
C ASN A 247 -13.30 11.05 1.97
N TYR A 248 -13.16 9.98 2.76
CA TYR A 248 -11.89 9.56 3.34
C TYR A 248 -11.56 8.17 2.82
N ASP A 249 -10.33 7.96 2.36
CA ASP A 249 -9.76 6.63 2.16
C ASP A 249 -8.24 6.73 1.99
N GLU A 250 -7.58 5.63 1.64
CA GLU A 250 -6.15 5.60 1.37
C GLU A 250 -5.78 6.38 0.09
N TYR A 251 -4.66 7.12 0.16
CA TYR A 251 -4.21 8.03 -0.90
C TYR A 251 -3.93 7.37 -2.25
N SER A 252 -3.40 6.14 -2.29
CA SER A 252 -3.12 5.39 -3.53
C SER A 252 -4.32 5.28 -4.44
N TYR A 253 -5.54 5.22 -3.90
CA TYR A 253 -6.75 5.13 -4.71
C TYR A 253 -7.04 6.42 -5.48
N ALA A 254 -6.93 7.57 -4.83
CA ALA A 254 -7.10 8.87 -5.48
C ALA A 254 -5.94 9.15 -6.45
N GLN A 255 -4.69 8.84 -6.05
CA GLN A 255 -3.51 8.99 -6.90
C GLN A 255 -3.58 8.10 -8.15
N GLY A 256 -4.02 6.85 -8.00
CA GLY A 256 -4.14 5.88 -9.08
C GLY A 256 -5.09 6.29 -10.20
N ILE A 257 -6.06 7.16 -9.91
CA ILE A 257 -6.99 7.73 -10.90
C ILE A 257 -6.72 9.21 -11.21
N GLY A 258 -5.65 9.80 -10.66
CA GLY A 258 -5.30 11.21 -10.89
C GLY A 258 -6.33 12.22 -10.35
N PHE A 259 -7.00 11.90 -9.23
CA PHE A 259 -7.94 12.81 -8.57
C PHE A 259 -7.28 13.61 -7.44
N PRO A 260 -7.65 14.89 -7.26
CA PRO A 260 -7.12 15.70 -6.18
C PRO A 260 -7.63 15.23 -4.82
N VAL A 261 -6.78 15.40 -3.81
CA VAL A 261 -7.12 15.26 -2.40
C VAL A 261 -6.84 16.59 -1.70
N ALA A 262 -7.58 16.87 -0.63
CA ALA A 262 -7.38 18.11 0.11
C ALA A 262 -6.01 18.12 0.81
N GLN A 263 -5.35 19.27 0.79
CA GLN A 263 -4.20 19.53 1.64
C GLN A 263 -4.70 19.74 3.07
N VAL A 264 -4.09 19.05 4.03
CA VAL A 264 -4.55 19.07 5.42
C VAL A 264 -3.63 19.93 6.28
N LYS A 265 -4.20 20.85 7.05
CA LYS A 265 -3.45 21.69 8.00
C LYS A 265 -2.92 20.83 9.15
N ASN A 266 -1.61 20.73 9.27
CA ASN A 266 -0.94 20.05 10.36
C ASN A 266 -0.81 20.91 11.63
N ALA A 267 -0.33 20.30 12.72
CA ALA A 267 -0.23 20.96 14.03
C ALA A 267 0.81 22.10 14.06
N ALA A 268 1.68 22.17 13.05
CA ALA A 268 2.61 23.29 12.84
C ALA A 268 1.98 24.45 12.03
N GLY A 269 0.74 24.27 11.53
CA GLY A 269 -0.01 25.27 10.79
C GLY A 269 0.11 25.19 9.27
N PHE A 270 0.81 24.18 8.75
CA PHE A 270 1.09 24.03 7.31
C PHE A 270 0.14 23.04 6.64
N TYR A 271 -0.25 23.32 5.40
CA TYR A 271 -1.09 22.42 4.61
C TYR A 271 -0.21 21.46 3.82
N THR A 272 -0.44 20.16 4.00
CA THR A 272 0.38 19.09 3.41
C THR A 272 -0.48 18.04 2.73
N LEU A 273 0.09 17.37 1.72
CA LEU A 273 -0.48 16.17 1.11
C LEU A 273 0.06 14.90 1.81
N PRO A 274 -0.67 13.77 1.72
CA PRO A 274 -0.25 12.47 2.26
C PRO A 274 0.90 11.83 1.44
N THR A 275 1.97 12.58 1.20
CA THR A 275 3.14 12.09 0.45
C THR A 275 3.94 11.06 1.26
N GLU A 276 4.75 10.25 0.57
CA GLU A 276 5.62 9.26 1.19
C GLU A 276 6.49 9.83 2.32
N HIS A 277 7.02 11.05 2.15
CA HIS A 277 7.88 11.70 3.12
C HIS A 277 7.07 12.28 4.28
N ALA A 278 5.95 12.94 4.01
CA ALA A 278 5.11 13.54 5.04
C ALA A 278 4.56 12.50 6.01
N VAL A 279 4.14 11.36 5.46
CA VAL A 279 3.67 10.21 6.26
C VAL A 279 4.82 9.56 7.02
N ALA A 280 5.97 9.32 6.38
CA ALA A 280 7.08 8.65 7.04
C ALA A 280 7.66 9.51 8.18
N VAL A 281 7.75 10.84 8.00
CA VAL A 281 8.16 11.77 9.07
C VAL A 281 7.17 11.74 10.23
N ALA A 282 5.87 11.77 9.95
CA ALA A 282 4.83 11.70 10.98
C ALA A 282 4.91 10.39 11.79
N LEU A 283 5.07 9.25 11.11
CA LEU A 283 5.13 7.94 11.74
C LEU A 283 6.41 7.64 12.52
N THR A 284 7.41 8.53 12.49
CA THR A 284 8.53 8.45 13.44
C THR A 284 8.08 8.68 14.89
N GLN A 285 6.93 9.31 15.10
CA GLN A 285 6.31 9.49 16.41
C GLN A 285 5.38 8.33 16.80
N ALA A 286 5.11 7.39 15.89
CA ALA A 286 4.26 6.25 16.18
C ALA A 286 4.96 5.29 17.15
N SER A 287 4.19 4.72 18.07
CA SER A 287 4.66 3.72 19.03
C SER A 287 3.83 2.45 18.92
N ILE A 288 4.45 1.31 19.19
CA ILE A 288 3.76 0.02 19.32
C ILE A 288 3.80 -0.36 20.78
N ASN A 289 2.66 -0.70 21.36
CA ASN A 289 2.63 -1.16 22.73
C ASN A 289 3.25 -2.56 22.84
N GLN A 290 4.38 -2.67 23.56
CA GLN A 290 5.12 -3.92 23.73
C GLN A 290 4.79 -4.65 25.05
N ASP A 291 3.91 -4.08 25.89
CA ASP A 291 3.50 -4.70 27.13
C ASP A 291 2.50 -5.82 26.86
N LYS A 292 2.94 -7.08 27.02
CA LYS A 292 2.12 -8.29 26.85
C LYS A 292 0.95 -8.38 27.82
N GLY A 293 1.01 -7.67 28.95
CA GLY A 293 -0.09 -7.59 29.91
C GLY A 293 -1.16 -6.57 29.53
N SER A 294 -0.90 -5.71 28.55
CA SER A 294 -1.83 -4.68 28.09
C SER A 294 -2.87 -5.23 27.12
N ALA A 295 -4.11 -4.78 27.25
CA ALA A 295 -5.14 -5.02 26.23
C ALA A 295 -4.78 -4.40 24.87
N ASN A 296 -3.82 -3.48 24.84
CA ASN A 296 -3.31 -2.85 23.62
C ASN A 296 -2.03 -3.50 23.09
N TYR A 297 -1.62 -4.67 23.58
CA TYR A 297 -0.40 -5.34 23.12
C TYR A 297 -0.35 -5.45 21.58
N LEU A 298 0.77 -4.98 20.99
CA LEU A 298 1.03 -4.84 19.55
C LEU A 298 0.14 -3.84 18.79
N SER A 299 -0.81 -3.19 19.45
CA SER A 299 -1.62 -2.12 18.86
C SER A 299 -0.80 -0.84 18.68
N GLN A 300 -1.19 -0.05 17.68
CA GLN A 300 -0.63 1.22 17.30
C GLN A 300 -1.06 2.32 18.27
N ASP A 301 -0.11 3.13 18.67
CA ASP A 301 -0.34 4.41 19.32
C ASP A 301 0.11 5.54 18.39
N LEU A 302 -0.90 6.24 17.85
CA LEU A 302 -0.74 7.39 16.96
C LEU A 302 -0.98 8.73 17.69
N SER A 303 -1.16 8.74 19.01
CA SER A 303 -1.48 9.97 19.77
C SER A 303 -0.46 11.09 19.54
N LYS A 304 0.83 10.74 19.48
CA LYS A 304 1.92 11.68 19.18
C LYS A 304 2.05 12.04 17.70
N VAL A 305 1.45 11.26 16.80
CA VAL A 305 1.45 11.52 15.36
C VAL A 305 0.52 12.68 15.02
N TYR A 306 -0.71 12.68 15.57
CA TYR A 306 -1.73 13.68 15.26
C TYR A 306 -1.31 15.12 15.60
N GLY A 307 -0.60 15.29 16.72
CA GLY A 307 -0.15 16.57 17.23
C GLY A 307 1.30 16.93 16.88
N TYR A 308 1.97 16.15 16.01
CA TYR A 308 3.39 16.38 15.75
C TYR A 308 3.61 17.73 15.03
N LYS A 309 4.47 18.57 15.61
CA LYS A 309 4.69 19.96 15.17
C LYS A 309 5.84 20.10 14.16
N ASP A 310 6.25 19.01 13.53
CA ASP A 310 7.15 19.10 12.38
C ASP A 310 6.34 19.55 11.16
N PRO A 311 6.74 20.65 10.49
CA PRO A 311 5.99 21.26 9.39
C PRO A 311 5.80 20.36 8.17
N ARG A 312 6.61 19.30 8.02
CA ARG A 312 6.56 18.38 6.88
C ARG A 312 5.52 17.28 7.04
N THR A 313 4.91 17.15 8.21
CA THR A 313 4.06 16.00 8.57
C THR A 313 2.68 16.06 7.94
N TYR A 314 2.13 14.88 7.61
CA TYR A 314 0.72 14.70 7.33
C TYR A 314 -0.02 14.18 8.59
N PRO A 315 -1.06 14.87 9.10
CA PRO A 315 -1.66 14.53 10.40
C PRO A 315 -2.36 13.18 10.47
N MET A 316 -2.96 12.74 9.36
CA MET A 316 -3.71 11.49 9.28
C MET A 316 -2.85 10.34 8.75
N SER A 317 -1.65 10.22 9.31
CA SER A 317 -0.70 9.16 8.97
C SER A 317 -0.89 7.95 9.87
N ALA A 318 -0.95 6.77 9.27
CA ALA A 318 -1.17 5.50 9.97
C ALA A 318 -0.48 4.35 9.24
N TYR A 319 -0.57 3.16 9.82
CA TYR A 319 -0.11 1.92 9.18
C TYR A 319 -1.09 0.76 9.40
N SER A 320 -1.04 -0.20 8.49
CA SER A 320 -1.75 -1.47 8.58
C SER A 320 -0.86 -2.55 9.19
N TYR A 321 -1.47 -3.49 9.92
CA TYR A 321 -0.81 -4.71 10.36
C TYR A 321 -1.07 -5.85 9.38
N MET A 322 -0.07 -6.70 9.19
CA MET A 322 -0.31 -8.09 8.85
C MET A 322 -0.46 -8.86 10.16
N ILE A 323 -1.55 -9.62 10.26
CA ILE A 323 -1.88 -10.48 11.39
C ILE A 323 -1.50 -11.90 10.99
N VAL A 324 -0.62 -12.52 11.78
CA VAL A 324 -0.01 -13.81 11.48
C VAL A 324 -0.11 -14.74 12.68
N PRO A 325 -0.24 -16.06 12.50
CA PRO A 325 -0.21 -16.99 13.62
C PRO A 325 1.22 -17.11 14.15
N THR A 326 1.38 -17.23 15.47
CA THR A 326 2.67 -17.47 16.14
C THR A 326 2.75 -18.87 16.74
N GLN A 327 1.85 -19.75 16.30
CA GLN A 327 1.80 -21.17 16.58
C GLN A 327 1.18 -21.88 15.36
N ALA A 328 1.37 -23.19 15.23
CA ALA A 328 0.72 -23.93 14.14
C ALA A 328 -0.81 -23.87 14.29
N THR A 329 -1.51 -23.81 13.15
CA THR A 329 -2.99 -23.79 13.09
C THR A 329 -3.49 -24.76 12.03
N ASN A 330 -4.81 -24.97 11.93
CA ASN A 330 -5.38 -25.78 10.85
C ASN A 330 -5.17 -25.11 9.49
N ALA A 331 -5.11 -23.77 9.46
CA ALA A 331 -4.87 -23.01 8.25
C ALA A 331 -3.39 -22.99 7.84
N LEU A 332 -2.46 -22.98 8.79
CA LEU A 332 -1.03 -22.76 8.54
C LEU A 332 -0.18 -23.92 9.08
N ASN A 333 0.41 -24.70 8.17
CA ASN A 333 1.49 -25.64 8.48
C ASN A 333 2.89 -24.97 8.35
N PRO A 334 3.96 -25.58 8.88
CA PRO A 334 5.30 -24.98 8.84
C PRO A 334 5.84 -24.63 7.44
N ALA A 335 5.52 -25.41 6.41
CA ALA A 335 5.98 -25.13 5.05
C ALA A 335 5.27 -23.89 4.45
N GLN A 336 3.99 -23.69 4.77
CA GLN A 336 3.29 -22.45 4.46
C GLN A 336 3.78 -21.28 5.31
N GLY A 337 4.22 -21.54 6.55
CA GLY A 337 4.84 -20.52 7.40
C GLY A 337 6.18 -20.02 6.88
N ALA A 338 6.96 -20.85 6.17
CA ALA A 338 8.12 -20.41 5.40
C ALA A 338 7.71 -19.38 4.32
N THR A 339 6.66 -19.69 3.53
CA THR A 339 6.10 -18.75 2.54
C THR A 339 5.63 -17.45 3.17
N LEU A 340 4.87 -17.54 4.27
CA LEU A 340 4.33 -16.36 4.95
C LEU A 340 5.43 -15.50 5.56
N GLY A 341 6.45 -16.12 6.15
CA GLY A 341 7.64 -15.42 6.65
C GLY A 341 8.41 -14.70 5.54
N PHE A 342 8.63 -15.38 4.41
CA PHE A 342 9.25 -14.78 3.24
C PHE A 342 8.44 -13.58 2.72
N PHE A 343 7.12 -13.74 2.55
CA PHE A 343 6.23 -12.68 2.07
C PHE A 343 6.18 -11.48 3.03
N ALA A 344 6.08 -11.73 4.33
CA ALA A 344 6.10 -10.69 5.35
C ALA A 344 7.44 -9.94 5.37
N ASN A 345 8.57 -10.65 5.25
CA ASN A 345 9.88 -10.01 5.18
C ASN A 345 10.05 -9.20 3.89
N TYR A 346 9.57 -9.73 2.76
CA TYR A 346 9.53 -9.02 1.49
C TYR A 346 8.74 -7.70 1.64
N ALA A 347 7.56 -7.75 2.25
CA ALA A 347 6.74 -6.58 2.52
C ALA A 347 7.53 -5.52 3.29
N LEU A 348 8.27 -5.89 4.35
CA LEU A 348 9.05 -4.96 5.18
C LEU A 348 10.30 -4.37 4.51
N CYS A 349 10.78 -5.01 3.45
CA CYS A 349 12.05 -4.66 2.80
C CYS A 349 11.85 -4.28 1.34
N GLU A 350 12.00 -5.22 0.42
CA GLU A 350 11.93 -4.99 -1.02
C GLU A 350 10.61 -4.33 -1.44
N GLY A 351 9.51 -4.73 -0.79
CA GLY A 351 8.18 -4.20 -0.99
C GLY A 351 8.03 -2.74 -0.59
N GLN A 352 8.94 -2.16 0.19
CA GLN A 352 8.84 -0.75 0.59
C GLN A 352 9.33 0.22 -0.50
N ARG A 353 10.11 -0.26 -1.48
CA ARG A 353 10.70 0.58 -2.52
C ARG A 353 9.68 1.33 -3.40
N PRO A 354 8.63 0.69 -3.94
CA PRO A 354 7.70 1.37 -4.82
C PRO A 354 6.60 2.14 -4.07
N MET A 355 6.57 2.14 -2.74
CA MET A 355 5.42 2.64 -1.96
C MET A 355 5.05 4.09 -2.29
N GLY A 356 6.02 5.00 -2.40
CA GLY A 356 5.75 6.39 -2.78
C GLY A 356 5.11 6.54 -4.17
N GLN A 357 5.53 5.72 -5.14
CA GLN A 357 4.95 5.73 -6.49
C GLN A 357 3.50 5.26 -6.50
N LEU A 358 3.15 4.37 -5.58
CA LEU A 358 1.79 3.89 -5.41
C LEU A 358 0.93 4.86 -4.60
N GLY A 359 1.49 5.85 -3.89
CA GLY A 359 0.73 6.73 -2.99
C GLY A 359 0.74 6.30 -1.53
N TYR A 360 1.53 5.28 -1.21
CA TYR A 360 1.85 4.90 0.17
C TYR A 360 3.14 5.55 0.63
N SER A 361 3.56 5.20 1.84
CA SER A 361 4.82 5.61 2.44
C SER A 361 5.65 4.40 2.84
N PRO A 362 6.99 4.44 2.65
CA PRO A 362 7.84 3.41 3.19
C PRO A 362 7.82 3.47 4.73
N LEU A 363 7.69 2.31 5.37
CA LEU A 363 7.67 2.20 6.82
C LEU A 363 8.96 2.75 7.44
N PRO A 364 8.87 3.60 8.48
CA PRO A 364 10.01 3.97 9.30
C PRO A 364 10.68 2.78 9.98
N MET A 365 11.99 2.93 10.21
CA MET A 365 12.89 1.94 10.83
C MET A 365 12.31 1.25 12.08
N ASN A 366 11.75 2.02 13.02
CA ASN A 366 11.18 1.49 14.27
C ASN A 366 10.04 0.49 14.02
N LEU A 367 9.20 0.74 13.01
CA LEU A 367 8.08 -0.13 12.67
C LEU A 367 8.54 -1.40 11.94
N VAL A 368 9.53 -1.28 11.06
CA VAL A 368 10.12 -2.44 10.36
C VAL A 368 10.77 -3.41 11.35
N LEU A 369 11.59 -2.91 12.27
CA LEU A 369 12.25 -3.75 13.27
C LEU A 369 11.22 -4.45 14.18
N ALA A 370 10.17 -3.73 14.59
CA ALA A 370 9.09 -4.33 15.36
C ALA A 370 8.32 -5.41 14.58
N GLY A 371 8.15 -5.23 13.27
CA GLY A 371 7.54 -6.23 12.39
C GLY A 371 8.40 -7.50 12.27
N MET A 372 9.71 -7.35 12.10
CA MET A 372 10.66 -8.48 12.05
C MET A 372 10.60 -9.34 13.31
N GLU A 373 10.41 -8.75 14.50
CA GLU A 373 10.25 -9.50 15.74
C GLU A 373 9.01 -10.41 15.75
N GLN A 374 7.93 -10.06 15.03
CA GLN A 374 6.77 -10.94 14.91
C GLN A 374 6.95 -11.98 13.82
N ILE A 375 7.64 -11.65 12.71
CA ILE A 375 7.95 -12.62 11.64
C ILE A 375 8.70 -13.82 12.22
N ARG A 376 9.70 -13.59 13.09
CA ARG A 376 10.47 -14.67 13.75
C ARG A 376 9.60 -15.68 14.51
N LYS A 377 8.39 -15.29 14.92
CA LYS A 377 7.47 -16.14 15.69
C LYS A 377 6.54 -16.97 14.80
N ILE A 378 6.51 -16.71 13.50
CA ILE A 378 5.71 -17.50 12.56
C ILE A 378 6.28 -18.93 12.52
N PRO A 379 5.45 -19.97 12.72
CA PRO A 379 5.94 -21.35 12.70
C PRO A 379 6.52 -21.72 11.34
N GLY A 380 7.74 -22.24 11.30
CA GLY A 380 8.35 -22.74 10.07
C GLY A 380 9.01 -21.69 9.18
N VAL A 381 9.20 -20.45 9.66
CA VAL A 381 10.03 -19.46 8.95
C VAL A 381 11.40 -20.05 8.65
N ASP A 382 11.83 -19.88 7.39
CA ASP A 382 13.07 -20.45 6.92
C ASP A 382 14.29 -19.69 7.45
N GLN A 383 15.41 -20.39 7.54
CA GLN A 383 16.65 -19.84 8.07
C GLN A 383 17.22 -18.71 7.20
N ASP A 384 16.89 -18.64 5.91
CA ASP A 384 17.40 -17.61 5.02
C ASP A 384 16.70 -16.28 5.31
N THR A 385 15.39 -16.31 5.52
CA THR A 385 14.59 -15.18 5.99
C THR A 385 15.07 -14.69 7.35
N ILE A 386 15.31 -15.59 8.31
CA ILE A 386 15.87 -15.23 9.63
C ILE A 386 17.24 -14.54 9.49
N ARG A 387 18.15 -15.13 8.69
CA ARG A 387 19.48 -14.54 8.46
C ARG A 387 19.42 -13.14 7.85
N LYS A 388 18.50 -12.89 6.90
CA LYS A 388 18.29 -11.54 6.31
C LYS A 388 17.77 -10.53 7.33
N MET A 389 16.84 -10.93 8.20
CA MET A 389 16.35 -10.07 9.28
C MET A 389 17.46 -9.75 10.29
N ASP A 390 18.28 -10.72 10.66
CA ASP A 390 19.42 -10.50 11.56
C ASP A 390 20.47 -9.56 10.93
N GLN A 391 20.82 -9.75 9.66
CA GLN A 391 21.70 -8.83 8.92
C GLN A 391 21.14 -7.41 8.88
N THR A 392 19.82 -7.27 8.73
CA THR A 392 19.16 -5.96 8.76
C THR A 392 19.30 -5.31 10.13
N ARG A 393 18.93 -6.02 11.21
CA ARG A 393 19.08 -5.51 12.59
C ARG A 393 20.52 -5.10 12.89
N ASP A 394 21.49 -5.92 12.49
CA ASP A 394 22.90 -5.69 12.78
C ASP A 394 23.44 -4.51 11.97
N SER A 395 22.98 -4.30 10.73
CA SER A 395 23.37 -3.14 9.90
C SER A 395 22.99 -1.79 10.51
N VAL A 396 21.83 -1.74 11.19
CA VAL A 396 21.34 -0.56 11.92
C VAL A 396 22.24 -0.23 13.12
N SER A 397 22.89 -1.23 13.70
CA SER A 397 23.77 -1.05 14.86
C SER A 397 25.26 -0.90 14.49
N GLY A 398 25.66 -1.37 13.30
CA GLY A 398 27.06 -1.56 12.92
C GLY A 398 27.57 -0.75 11.71
N GLY A 399 26.73 0.07 11.07
CA GLY A 399 27.16 0.97 9.99
C GLY A 399 27.46 0.29 8.64
N SER A 400 27.14 -0.99 8.47
CA SER A 400 27.19 -1.69 7.18
C SER A 400 25.96 -1.37 6.31
N ALA A 401 26.05 -1.66 5.01
CA ALA A 401 24.92 -1.46 4.10
C ALA A 401 23.74 -2.38 4.52
N PRO A 402 22.50 -1.85 4.62
CA PRO A 402 21.37 -2.62 5.10
C PRO A 402 20.99 -3.73 4.13
N ALA A 403 20.78 -4.95 4.65
CA ALA A 403 20.28 -6.09 3.88
C ALA A 403 18.81 -5.91 3.45
N CYS A 404 18.08 -5.05 4.16
CA CYS A 404 16.71 -4.68 3.86
C CYS A 404 16.68 -3.49 2.91
N ASN A 405 16.10 -3.66 1.72
CA ASN A 405 16.00 -2.61 0.72
C ASN A 405 14.85 -1.63 0.96
N ASN A 406 14.68 -1.16 2.20
CA ASN A 406 13.67 -0.15 2.54
C ASN A 406 14.28 1.27 2.38
N PRO A 407 13.62 2.21 1.68
CA PRO A 407 14.10 3.59 1.51
C PRO A 407 14.38 4.37 2.80
N THR A 408 13.84 3.96 3.95
CA THR A 408 14.06 4.57 5.26
C THR A 408 15.28 4.04 6.00
N PHE A 409 16.02 3.10 5.39
CA PHE A 409 17.25 2.52 5.91
C PHE A 409 18.44 3.08 5.11
N LYS A 410 19.23 3.98 5.72
CA LYS A 410 20.52 4.42 5.17
C LYS A 410 21.67 3.99 6.09
N PRO A 411 22.89 3.79 5.55
CA PRO A 411 24.06 3.51 6.40
C PRO A 411 24.22 4.57 7.50
N GLY A 412 24.36 4.12 8.74
CA GLY A 412 24.46 4.97 9.92
C GLY A 412 23.11 5.41 10.53
N ASP A 413 21.98 5.03 9.96
CA ASP A 413 20.67 5.23 10.60
C ASP A 413 20.49 4.32 11.81
N SER A 414 19.79 4.86 12.81
CA SER A 414 19.32 4.11 13.97
C SER A 414 17.87 4.52 14.31
N PRO A 415 17.16 3.78 15.16
CA PRO A 415 15.81 4.17 15.60
C PRO A 415 15.77 5.56 16.26
N SER A 416 16.85 6.01 16.90
CA SER A 416 16.96 7.32 17.55
C SER A 416 17.60 8.41 16.68
N ALA A 417 18.24 8.04 15.56
CA ALA A 417 18.84 8.97 14.62
C ALA A 417 18.61 8.46 13.19
N ASN A 418 17.49 8.86 12.59
CA ASN A 418 17.11 8.46 11.23
C ASN A 418 17.27 9.63 10.25
N GLN A 419 18.05 9.43 9.19
CA GLN A 419 18.27 10.40 8.12
C GLN A 419 16.99 10.82 7.40
N LEU A 420 15.96 9.98 7.33
CA LEU A 420 14.63 10.35 6.80
C LEU A 420 14.12 11.63 7.47
N VAL A 421 14.18 11.73 8.80
CA VAL A 421 13.72 12.91 9.54
C VAL A 421 14.62 14.11 9.24
N ARG A 422 15.91 13.91 8.97
CA ARG A 422 16.84 15.02 8.70
C ARG A 422 16.75 15.54 7.27
N SER A 423 16.56 14.65 6.29
CA SER A 423 16.64 14.97 4.87
C SER A 423 15.30 14.95 4.13
N ALA A 424 14.20 14.61 4.78
CA ALA A 424 12.88 14.64 4.14
C ALA A 424 12.59 16.06 3.63
N PRO A 425 12.29 16.21 2.32
CA PRO A 425 11.98 17.50 1.76
C PRO A 425 10.66 18.03 2.34
N PHE A 426 10.51 19.35 2.31
CA PHE A 426 9.20 19.95 2.47
C PHE A 426 8.32 19.58 1.28
N ASP A 427 7.01 19.45 1.54
CA ASP A 427 6.04 19.24 0.47
C ASP A 427 6.13 20.41 -0.52
N LYS A 428 6.18 20.10 -1.81
CA LYS A 428 6.17 21.12 -2.88
C LYS A 428 4.86 21.90 -2.90
N ALA A 429 3.77 21.31 -2.41
CA ALA A 429 2.47 21.94 -2.25
C ALA A 429 2.40 22.87 -1.02
N CYS A 430 3.43 22.87 -0.17
CA CYS A 430 3.51 23.76 0.98
C CYS A 430 3.75 25.22 0.53
N ASP A 431 3.12 26.18 1.21
CA ASP A 431 3.27 27.60 0.89
C ASP A 431 4.68 28.14 1.19
N ALA A 432 4.97 29.37 0.74
CA ALA A 432 6.29 29.98 0.91
C ALA A 432 6.72 30.09 2.38
N ALA A 433 5.78 30.21 3.33
CA ALA A 433 6.07 30.28 4.76
C ALA A 433 6.62 28.94 5.30
N CYS A 434 6.19 27.83 4.71
CA CYS A 434 6.65 26.47 5.02
C CYS A 434 8.06 26.18 4.52
N GLN A 435 8.46 26.81 3.41
CA GLN A 435 9.76 26.58 2.79
C GLN A 435 10.89 27.44 3.41
N VAL A 436 10.55 28.38 4.31
CA VAL A 436 11.55 29.09 5.11
C VAL A 436 12.21 28.09 6.07
N PRO A 437 13.54 28.11 6.28
CA PRO A 437 14.20 27.18 7.18
C PRO A 437 13.56 27.19 8.56
N TRP A 438 12.81 26.13 8.88
CA TRP A 438 12.17 25.98 10.18
C TRP A 438 13.25 25.76 11.23
N ARG A 439 13.43 26.75 12.10
CA ARG A 439 14.30 26.65 13.28
C ARG A 439 13.47 26.15 14.45
N GLY A 440 13.09 24.87 14.43
CA GLY A 440 12.56 24.23 15.63
C GLY A 440 13.64 24.07 16.70
N ALA A 441 13.25 24.23 17.96
CA ALA A 441 14.08 23.83 19.10
C ALA A 441 14.55 22.38 18.89
N ASP A 442 15.86 22.16 19.02
CA ASP A 442 16.63 20.93 18.76
C ASP A 442 17.20 20.74 17.34
N ALA A 443 16.98 21.66 16.40
CA ALA A 443 17.63 21.63 15.08
C ALA A 443 19.07 22.20 15.14
N ALA A 444 20.03 21.43 15.66
CA ALA A 444 21.43 21.69 15.42
C ALA A 444 21.82 21.29 13.99
N VAL A 445 22.46 22.24 13.30
CA VAL A 445 23.21 22.14 12.03
C VAL A 445 22.39 22.30 10.73
N ASN A 446 22.03 23.55 10.44
CA ASN A 446 22.11 24.09 9.08
C ASN A 446 23.50 24.73 8.91
N GLN A 447 24.32 24.21 7.99
CA GLN A 447 25.46 24.96 7.44
C GLN A 447 25.01 25.51 6.08
N GLY A 448 24.80 26.83 6.01
CA GLY A 448 24.70 27.59 4.74
C GLY A 448 26.07 27.70 4.05
N PRO A 449 26.16 28.33 2.87
CA PRO A 449 26.28 29.81 2.77
C PRO A 449 25.53 30.39 1.53
N ALA A 450 25.34 31.68 1.27
CA ALA A 450 25.92 32.94 1.76
C ALA A 450 24.96 34.12 1.45
N GLY A 451 25.00 35.15 2.31
CA GLY A 451 24.80 36.58 2.06
C GLY A 451 23.72 37.10 1.09
N ALA A 452 22.71 37.77 1.65
CA ALA A 452 22.32 39.12 1.24
C ALA A 452 21.46 39.79 2.33
N THR A 453 21.75 41.06 2.57
CA THR A 453 21.29 41.93 3.66
C THR A 453 19.91 42.55 3.42
N ALA A 454 19.11 42.58 4.50
CA ALA A 454 18.11 43.57 4.97
C ALA A 454 17.37 44.50 3.98
N ALA A 455 16.03 44.55 4.13
CA ALA A 455 15.27 45.78 4.42
C ALA A 455 13.82 45.46 4.86
N ALA A 456 13.27 46.31 5.73
CA ALA A 456 12.03 46.15 6.48
C ALA A 456 10.90 47.08 6.00
N GLY A 457 9.66 46.79 6.46
CA GLY A 457 8.48 47.68 6.51
C GLY A 457 7.44 47.41 5.43
N ALA A 458 6.12 47.55 5.60
CA ALA A 458 5.26 47.88 6.74
C ALA A 458 3.79 47.55 6.34
N GLU A 459 2.97 47.25 7.35
CA GLU A 459 1.52 47.46 7.59
C GLU A 459 0.44 47.58 6.47
N VAL A 460 -0.70 46.96 6.83
CA VAL A 460 -2.09 46.86 6.31
C VAL A 460 -2.83 48.23 6.56
N PRO A 461 -3.91 48.69 5.85
CA PRO A 461 -5.25 48.08 5.98
C PRO A 461 -6.38 48.26 4.93
N ALA A 462 -7.33 47.32 5.05
CA ALA A 462 -8.80 47.34 4.97
C ALA A 462 -9.58 48.39 4.14
N GLY A 463 -10.63 47.90 3.46
CA GLY A 463 -11.75 48.70 2.94
C GLY A 463 -12.98 47.85 2.63
N THR A 464 -14.05 48.08 3.38
CA THR A 464 -15.40 47.50 3.35
C THR A 464 -16.32 48.15 2.32
N ALA A 465 -17.32 47.43 1.80
CA ALA A 465 -18.63 48.01 1.42
C ALA A 465 -19.74 46.94 1.29
N GLU A 466 -20.80 47.13 2.06
CA GLU A 466 -22.15 46.56 1.91
C GLU A 466 -22.91 47.20 0.71
N VAL A 467 -24.04 46.60 0.29
CA VAL A 467 -25.41 47.19 0.36
C VAL A 467 -26.42 46.54 -0.64
N THR A 468 -27.50 45.98 -0.06
CA THR A 468 -28.94 45.82 -0.45
C THR A 468 -29.47 44.98 -1.63
N ASP A 469 -30.26 43.95 -1.27
CA ASP A 469 -31.71 43.72 -1.48
C ASP A 469 -32.44 44.07 -2.80
N LEU A 470 -33.21 43.08 -3.31
CA LEU A 470 -34.68 43.13 -3.53
C LEU A 470 -35.24 41.82 -4.15
N ALA A 471 -36.16 41.16 -3.41
CA ALA A 471 -37.48 40.56 -3.76
C ALA A 471 -37.92 40.52 -5.25
N ASP A 472 -38.75 39.62 -5.80
CA ASP A 472 -39.65 38.52 -5.36
C ASP A 472 -40.26 37.88 -6.66
N ALA A 473 -40.87 36.70 -6.55
CA ALA A 473 -42.02 36.16 -7.33
C ALA A 473 -41.88 34.66 -7.65
N GLY A 474 -42.74 33.85 -7.02
CA GLY A 474 -42.75 32.39 -7.11
C GLY A 474 -43.63 31.78 -8.22
N ALA A 475 -43.69 30.45 -8.20
CA ALA A 475 -44.79 29.63 -8.72
C ALA A 475 -44.70 28.20 -8.14
N ALA A 476 -45.85 27.57 -8.00
CA ALA A 476 -46.16 26.45 -7.13
C ALA A 476 -45.80 25.04 -7.67
N ALA A 477 -45.53 24.17 -6.69
CA ALA A 477 -45.82 22.73 -6.56
C ALA A 477 -46.21 21.88 -7.79
N VAL A 478 -45.47 20.78 -7.97
CA VAL A 478 -46.03 19.46 -8.31
C VAL A 478 -45.21 18.38 -7.57
N ASP A 479 -45.87 17.62 -6.71
CA ASP A 479 -45.38 16.40 -6.05
C ASP A 479 -45.51 15.22 -7.05
N PRO A 480 -44.57 14.25 -7.07
CA PRO A 480 -45.03 12.93 -6.66
C PRO A 480 -44.00 12.11 -5.87
N ALA A 481 -44.48 11.62 -4.73
CA ALA A 481 -44.49 10.23 -4.29
C ALA A 481 -43.16 9.47 -4.22
N SER A 482 -42.81 9.16 -2.97
CA SER A 482 -41.84 8.17 -2.50
C SER A 482 -42.09 6.75 -3.04
N GLU A 483 -41.04 6.12 -3.57
CA GLU A 483 -40.92 4.66 -3.57
C GLU A 483 -39.66 4.26 -2.80
N ALA A 484 -39.87 3.68 -1.63
CA ALA A 484 -38.82 3.12 -0.80
C ALA A 484 -38.39 1.76 -1.36
N ALA A 485 -37.09 1.60 -1.65
CA ALA A 485 -36.52 0.28 -1.92
C ALA A 485 -36.59 -0.58 -0.64
N ALA A 486 -37.25 -1.74 -0.72
CA ALA A 486 -37.22 -2.73 0.35
C ALA A 486 -35.92 -3.54 0.22
N CYS A 487 -35.10 -3.52 1.26
CA CYS A 487 -33.86 -4.29 1.37
C CYS A 487 -34.08 -5.51 2.28
N ASP A 488 -33.50 -6.63 1.92
CA ASP A 488 -33.49 -7.84 2.74
C ASP A 488 -32.53 -7.65 3.95
N PRO A 489 -33.00 -7.78 5.20
CA PRO A 489 -32.22 -7.45 6.39
C PRO A 489 -31.12 -8.45 6.75
N ASP A 490 -31.14 -9.67 6.20
CA ASP A 490 -30.15 -10.71 6.52
C ASP A 490 -29.00 -10.76 5.50
N SER A 491 -29.24 -10.28 4.28
CA SER A 491 -28.27 -10.30 3.17
C SER A 491 -27.76 -8.92 2.75
N GLY A 492 -28.44 -7.83 3.13
CA GLY A 492 -28.04 -6.46 2.80
C GLY A 492 -28.16 -6.10 1.32
N THR A 493 -28.79 -6.96 0.49
CA THR A 493 -29.04 -6.67 -0.92
C THR A 493 -30.37 -5.96 -1.11
N CYS A 494 -30.32 -4.80 -1.79
CA CYS A 494 -31.51 -4.05 -2.21
C CYS A 494 -31.66 -4.19 -3.73
N THR A 495 -32.80 -4.68 -4.22
CA THR A 495 -33.09 -4.77 -5.66
C THR A 495 -34.02 -3.63 -6.09
N ALA A 496 -33.65 -2.91 -7.14
CA ALA A 496 -34.53 -1.94 -7.79
C ALA A 496 -35.54 -2.68 -8.68
N VAL A 497 -36.84 -2.46 -8.46
CA VAL A 497 -37.89 -3.01 -9.32
C VAL A 497 -37.95 -2.14 -10.58
N ALA A 498 -37.37 -2.62 -11.68
CA ALA A 498 -37.59 -2.03 -13.00
C ALA A 498 -38.84 -2.65 -13.64
N ALA A 499 -39.89 -1.86 -13.84
CA ALA A 499 -41.02 -2.22 -14.68
C ALA A 499 -40.60 -2.27 -16.17
N GLY A 500 -40.98 -3.35 -16.88
CA GLY A 500 -40.78 -3.51 -18.34
C GLY A 500 -41.64 -2.55 -19.17
N ALA A 501 -41.52 -2.44 -20.51
CA ALA A 501 -40.89 -3.30 -21.50
C ALA A 501 -40.67 -2.56 -22.85
N ALA A 502 -39.79 -3.16 -23.67
CA ALA A 502 -39.73 -3.19 -25.15
C ALA A 502 -39.42 -1.92 -25.97
N SER A 503 -38.27 -1.93 -26.67
CA SER A 503 -38.12 -1.81 -28.14
C SER A 503 -36.63 -1.87 -28.52
N GLY A 504 -36.28 -2.73 -29.47
CA GLY A 504 -34.88 -3.04 -29.80
C GLY A 504 -34.16 -1.98 -30.64
N VAL A 505 -32.86 -1.84 -30.38
CA VAL A 505 -31.82 -1.50 -31.36
C VAL A 505 -30.56 -2.25 -30.96
N ALA A 506 -30.03 -3.05 -31.87
CA ALA A 506 -28.79 -3.81 -31.71
C ALA A 506 -27.59 -2.85 -31.57
N GLY A 507 -27.11 -2.68 -30.33
CA GLY A 507 -25.83 -2.04 -30.03
C GLY A 507 -24.72 -3.07 -29.99
N GLN A 508 -23.81 -3.01 -30.96
CA GLN A 508 -22.58 -3.79 -31.06
C GLN A 508 -21.82 -3.86 -29.73
N LEU A 509 -21.75 -5.05 -29.13
CA LEU A 509 -20.72 -5.39 -28.17
C LEU A 509 -19.38 -5.39 -28.91
N THR A 510 -18.55 -4.38 -28.65
CA THR A 510 -17.14 -4.39 -29.05
C THR A 510 -16.38 -5.22 -28.02
N PRO A 511 -15.88 -6.42 -28.35
CA PRO A 511 -15.02 -7.15 -27.44
C PRO A 511 -13.73 -6.36 -27.27
N VAL A 512 -13.42 -5.95 -26.04
CA VAL A 512 -12.08 -5.50 -25.67
C VAL A 512 -11.18 -6.72 -25.83
N THR A 513 -10.46 -6.77 -26.94
CA THR A 513 -9.42 -7.77 -27.17
C THR A 513 -8.29 -7.47 -26.20
N THR A 514 -8.15 -8.31 -25.16
CA THR A 514 -6.92 -8.37 -24.37
C THR A 514 -5.78 -8.78 -25.29
N THR A 515 -5.01 -7.81 -25.75
CA THR A 515 -3.70 -8.07 -26.34
C THR A 515 -2.78 -8.50 -25.21
N LEU A 516 -2.58 -9.82 -25.08
CA LEU A 516 -1.41 -10.37 -24.39
C LEU A 516 -0.20 -9.70 -25.03
N ALA A 517 0.54 -8.91 -24.24
CA ALA A 517 1.85 -8.43 -24.64
C ALA A 517 2.70 -9.68 -24.93
N SER A 518 2.84 -10.01 -26.21
CA SER A 518 3.72 -11.07 -26.65
C SER A 518 5.14 -10.65 -26.25
N SER A 519 5.67 -11.24 -25.19
CA SER A 519 7.09 -11.19 -24.89
C SER A 519 7.82 -11.91 -26.01
N ARG A 520 8.17 -11.18 -27.07
CA ARG A 520 9.15 -11.65 -28.06
C ARG A 520 10.54 -11.53 -27.46
N GLY A 521 10.82 -12.42 -26.51
CA GLY A 521 12.15 -12.71 -25.99
C GLY A 521 12.20 -14.19 -25.70
N TRP A 522 13.27 -14.86 -26.15
CA TRP A 522 13.51 -16.24 -25.77
C TRP A 522 13.71 -16.32 -24.26
N GLY A 523 12.78 -16.96 -23.57
CA GLY A 523 12.90 -17.24 -22.15
C GLY A 523 13.87 -18.38 -21.88
N GLN A 524 14.24 -18.51 -20.61
CA GLN A 524 15.07 -19.61 -20.11
C GLN A 524 14.60 -21.01 -20.57
N PRO A 525 13.30 -21.33 -20.68
CA PRO A 525 12.86 -22.63 -21.17
C PRO A 525 13.22 -22.89 -22.64
N GLN A 526 13.12 -21.87 -23.50
CA GLN A 526 13.48 -22.02 -24.92
C GLN A 526 15.00 -22.14 -25.12
N ASN A 527 15.80 -21.41 -24.32
CA ASN A 527 17.25 -21.55 -24.33
C ASN A 527 17.69 -22.95 -23.90
N LEU A 528 17.04 -23.52 -22.87
CA LEU A 528 17.30 -24.88 -22.41
C LEU A 528 16.94 -25.93 -23.49
N LEU A 529 15.80 -25.77 -24.15
CA LEU A 529 15.37 -26.66 -25.24
C LEU A 529 16.33 -26.63 -26.44
N LEU A 530 16.94 -25.49 -26.74
CA LEU A 530 17.94 -25.38 -27.80
C LEU A 530 19.28 -26.00 -27.44
N ILE A 531 19.69 -25.87 -26.18
CA ILE A 531 20.90 -26.56 -25.69
C ILE A 531 20.68 -28.08 -25.76
N ILE A 532 19.52 -28.57 -25.31
CA ILE A 532 19.16 -29.99 -25.40
C ILE A 532 19.09 -30.44 -26.86
N GLY A 533 18.44 -29.67 -27.73
CA GLY A 533 18.37 -29.95 -29.17
C GLY A 533 19.75 -30.00 -29.83
N GLY A 534 20.65 -29.08 -29.46
CA GLY A 534 22.04 -29.05 -29.93
C GLY A 534 22.85 -30.26 -29.47
N LEU A 535 22.68 -30.69 -28.21
CA LEU A 535 23.35 -31.88 -27.67
C LEU A 535 22.85 -33.16 -28.34
N VAL A 536 21.54 -33.30 -28.55
CA VAL A 536 20.95 -34.44 -29.27
C VAL A 536 21.42 -34.44 -30.73
N GLY A 537 21.43 -33.29 -31.40
CA GLY A 537 21.92 -33.15 -32.76
C GLY A 537 23.40 -33.55 -32.91
N LEU A 538 24.26 -33.13 -31.97
CA LEU A 538 25.66 -33.55 -31.91
C LEU A 538 25.79 -35.06 -31.73
N LEU A 539 24.98 -35.66 -30.85
CA LEU A 539 25.05 -37.09 -30.56
C LEU A 539 24.61 -37.96 -31.76
N VAL A 540 23.68 -37.46 -32.58
CA VAL A 540 23.19 -38.17 -33.78
C VAL A 540 24.09 -37.94 -34.99
N LEU A 541 24.62 -36.73 -35.19
CA LEU A 541 25.34 -36.37 -36.43
C LEU A 541 26.84 -36.66 -36.40
N VAL A 542 27.48 -36.61 -35.22
CA VAL A 542 28.93 -36.82 -35.11
C VAL A 542 29.35 -38.27 -35.43
N PRO A 543 28.65 -39.33 -34.98
CA PRO A 543 29.06 -40.71 -35.31
C PRO A 543 29.12 -41.04 -36.81
N PRO A 544 28.12 -40.72 -37.66
CA PRO A 544 28.19 -41.03 -39.09
C PRO A 544 29.22 -40.16 -39.83
N LEU A 545 29.42 -38.90 -39.44
CA LEU A 545 30.41 -38.02 -40.07
C LEU A 545 31.85 -38.43 -39.73
N THR A 546 32.10 -38.84 -38.49
CA THR A 546 33.41 -39.35 -38.06
C THR A 546 33.71 -40.71 -38.70
N ALA A 547 32.73 -41.61 -38.77
CA ALA A 547 32.86 -42.89 -39.49
C ALA A 547 33.13 -42.69 -40.99
N GLY A 548 32.42 -41.75 -41.63
CA GLY A 548 32.62 -41.39 -43.04
C GLY A 548 34.00 -40.79 -43.32
N ALA A 549 34.49 -39.91 -42.45
CA ALA A 549 35.82 -39.31 -42.56
C ALA A 549 36.94 -40.36 -42.39
N LEU A 550 36.78 -41.31 -41.46
CA LEU A 550 37.71 -42.42 -41.26
C LEU A 550 37.72 -43.39 -42.45
N ALA A 551 36.55 -43.69 -43.03
CA ALA A 551 36.44 -44.53 -44.22
C ALA A 551 37.07 -43.90 -45.47
N ARG A 552 36.90 -42.58 -45.69
CA ARG A 552 37.56 -41.86 -46.79
C ARG A 552 39.09 -41.83 -46.64
N ARG A 553 39.60 -41.66 -45.42
CA ARG A 553 41.04 -41.77 -45.13
C ARG A 553 41.59 -43.18 -45.37
N ALA A 554 40.80 -44.23 -45.11
CA ALA A 554 41.19 -45.61 -45.40
C ALA A 554 41.25 -45.90 -46.91
N ARG A 555 40.33 -45.33 -47.71
CA ARG A 555 40.34 -45.45 -49.19
C ARG A 555 41.48 -44.66 -49.84
N SER A 556 41.78 -43.45 -49.37
CA SER A 556 42.93 -42.64 -49.85
C SER A 556 44.27 -43.36 -49.67
N LYS A 557 44.45 -44.16 -48.61
CA LYS A 557 45.65 -44.98 -48.40
C LYS A 557 45.74 -46.24 -49.28
N ARG A 558 44.63 -46.68 -49.90
CA ARG A 558 44.63 -47.82 -50.85
C ARG A 558 44.87 -47.38 -52.29
N GLY A 559 44.63 -46.12 -52.64
CA GLY A 559 44.86 -45.57 -53.99
C GLY A 559 46.31 -45.18 -54.33
N THR A 560 47.27 -45.42 -53.44
CA THR A 560 48.72 -45.15 -53.68
C THR A 560 49.55 -46.42 -53.84
N LYS A 561 48.89 -47.56 -54.07
CA LYS A 561 49.50 -48.82 -54.51
C LYS A 561 48.71 -49.36 -55.71
N ALA A 562 48.81 -48.68 -56.83
CA ALA A 562 48.60 -49.21 -58.16
C ALA A 562 49.61 -48.50 -59.07
#